data_AF-A0A7C0URC5-F1
#
_entry.id   AF-A0A7C0URC5-F1
#
_cell.length_a   1.000
_cell.length_b   1.000
_cell.length_c   1.000
_cell.angle_alpha   90.00
_cell.angle_beta   90.00
_cell.angle_gamma   90.00
#
_symmetry.space_group_name_H-M   'P 1'
#
loop_
_entity.id
_entity.type
_entity.pdbx_description
1 polymer ?
#
loop_
_entity_poly.entity_id
_entity_poly.type
_entity_poly.pdbx_seq_one_letter_code
_entity_poly.pdbx_strand_id
1 'polypeptide(L)'
;YGDVFTNFNFEELIKAHRANDALITVALTKVYDPEKYGVVITDEEGKIVDFEEKPLRPKSNLIDAGIYMVNKEILNEIPKGKEIYFEREVLPKFVAQGLAHGYMMPRNNYWVDLGTPEDFFYAHQVILDEIAKNNGYYTIKENVEVPEDVEIQGPVYIDSGVKIGHGVKIKAYTYIGPNTIVEDKVYLKRSILLGHDIIKERSELKDSILGEGVVVGRNVILKENAVIGDYAKIYENLVIYGAKVLPWKKVEEYEAYLRIKLDPTKVRPELTPERCPLGLPECIYTKFKAIAAEKPPCDECIENQWLF
;
A
#
# COMPACT_ATOMS: atom_id res chain seq x y z
N TYR A 1 11.70 -10.75 -5.84
CA TYR A 1 10.34 -10.34 -6.17
C TYR A 1 10.34 -8.87 -6.58
N GLY A 2 9.28 -8.42 -7.25
CA GLY A 2 9.19 -7.05 -7.80
C GLY A 2 8.60 -6.00 -6.86
N ASP A 3 8.09 -6.43 -5.71
CA ASP A 3 7.39 -5.67 -4.67
C ASP A 3 8.23 -5.43 -3.41
N VAL A 4 9.50 -5.85 -3.40
CA VAL A 4 10.40 -5.64 -2.26
C VAL A 4 11.06 -4.27 -2.36
N PHE A 5 10.77 -3.38 -1.40
CA PHE A 5 11.45 -2.10 -1.23
C PHE A 5 12.62 -2.24 -0.25
N THR A 6 13.84 -2.04 -0.76
CA THR A 6 15.08 -2.21 0.02
C THR A 6 16.23 -1.36 -0.52
N ASN A 7 17.16 -0.98 0.35
CA ASN A 7 18.48 -0.44 -0.02
C ASN A 7 19.60 -1.50 0.07
N PHE A 8 19.25 -2.79 0.10
CA PHE A 8 20.22 -3.87 0.18
C PHE A 8 21.16 -3.91 -1.02
N ASN A 9 22.46 -4.03 -0.76
CA ASN A 9 23.46 -4.13 -1.81
C ASN A 9 23.57 -5.56 -2.35
N PHE A 10 23.03 -5.81 -3.54
CA PHE A 10 23.01 -7.14 -4.15
C PHE A 10 24.41 -7.71 -4.44
N GLU A 11 25.47 -6.88 -4.51
CA GLU A 11 26.83 -7.40 -4.63
C GLU A 11 27.24 -8.27 -3.43
N GLU A 12 26.70 -7.99 -2.25
CA GLU A 12 26.98 -8.77 -1.04
C GLU A 12 26.44 -10.19 -1.18
N LEU A 13 25.22 -10.32 -1.70
CA LEU A 13 24.60 -11.61 -1.99
C LEU A 13 25.37 -12.39 -3.04
N ILE A 14 25.85 -11.71 -4.09
CA ILE A 14 26.68 -12.33 -5.15
C ILE A 14 28.01 -12.85 -4.58
N LYS A 15 28.67 -12.06 -3.72
CA LYS A 15 29.93 -12.46 -3.05
C LYS A 15 29.70 -13.66 -2.14
N ALA A 16 28.63 -13.64 -1.34
CA ALA A 16 28.25 -14.75 -0.47
C ALA A 16 27.94 -16.02 -1.26
N HIS A 17 27.23 -15.91 -2.38
CA HIS A 17 26.90 -17.03 -3.25
C HIS A 17 28.15 -17.73 -3.79
N ARG A 18 29.13 -16.96 -4.28
CA ARG A 18 30.40 -17.49 -4.78
C ARG A 18 31.27 -18.09 -3.67
N ALA A 19 31.26 -17.49 -2.48
CA ALA A 19 32.10 -17.94 -1.36
C ALA A 19 31.63 -19.28 -0.79
N ASN A 20 30.33 -19.58 -0.86
CA ASN A 20 29.74 -20.79 -0.28
C ASN A 20 29.50 -21.91 -1.30
N ASP A 21 29.88 -21.72 -2.58
CA ASP A 21 29.63 -22.67 -3.69
C ASP A 21 28.17 -23.18 -3.72
N ALA A 22 27.23 -22.30 -3.39
CA ALA A 22 25.82 -22.64 -3.28
C ALA A 22 25.16 -22.61 -4.66
N LEU A 23 24.11 -23.43 -4.87
CA LEU A 23 23.30 -23.30 -6.10
C LEU A 23 22.21 -22.25 -5.97
N ILE A 24 21.76 -21.99 -4.74
CA ILE A 24 20.84 -20.92 -4.38
C ILE A 24 21.39 -20.21 -3.14
N THR A 25 21.47 -18.88 -3.18
CA THR A 25 21.67 -18.06 -1.99
C THR A 25 20.48 -17.13 -1.80
N VAL A 26 19.85 -17.22 -0.63
CA VAL A 26 18.65 -16.48 -0.26
C VAL A 26 19.06 -15.33 0.66
N ALA A 27 18.67 -14.10 0.34
CA ALA A 27 18.79 -13.01 1.30
C ALA A 27 17.76 -13.22 2.41
N LEU A 28 18.19 -13.10 3.67
CA LEU A 28 17.37 -13.35 4.84
C LEU A 28 17.21 -12.09 5.67
N THR A 29 16.03 -11.90 6.23
CA THR A 29 15.78 -10.82 7.20
C THR A 29 14.96 -11.32 8.38
N LYS A 30 14.92 -10.55 9.47
CA LYS A 30 14.10 -10.87 10.65
C LYS A 30 12.87 -9.99 10.71
N VAL A 31 11.72 -10.61 10.92
CA VAL A 31 10.43 -9.91 11.04
C VAL A 31 9.77 -10.24 12.37
N TYR A 32 8.82 -9.40 12.80
CA TYR A 32 8.04 -9.66 14.01
C TYR A 32 6.92 -10.69 13.79
N ASP A 33 6.28 -10.63 12.61
CA ASP A 33 5.16 -11.48 12.22
C ASP A 33 5.54 -12.36 11.01
N PRO A 34 6.21 -13.51 11.24
CA PRO A 34 6.75 -14.36 10.18
C PRO A 34 5.71 -15.26 9.50
N GLU A 35 4.48 -15.36 10.01
CA GLU A 35 3.43 -16.24 9.46
C GLU A 35 3.04 -15.91 8.01
N LYS A 36 3.34 -14.68 7.57
CA LYS A 36 3.03 -14.17 6.23
C LYS A 36 4.08 -14.54 5.17
N TYR A 37 5.21 -15.13 5.56
CA TYR A 37 6.39 -15.27 4.72
C TYR A 37 6.95 -16.70 4.72
N GLY A 38 7.94 -16.96 3.86
CA GLY A 38 8.76 -18.16 3.90
C GLY A 38 9.72 -18.14 5.08
N VAL A 39 9.51 -19.00 6.08
CA VAL A 39 10.32 -19.09 7.29
C VAL A 39 11.52 -20.00 7.04
N VAL A 40 12.69 -19.54 7.48
CA VAL A 40 13.97 -20.18 7.24
C VAL A 40 14.63 -20.58 8.56
N ILE A 41 15.23 -21.77 8.59
CA ILE A 41 16.20 -22.19 9.61
C ILE A 41 17.54 -22.42 8.92
N THR A 42 18.61 -21.87 9.51
CA THR A 42 19.99 -22.10 9.05
C THR A 42 20.80 -22.84 10.12
N ASP A 43 21.83 -23.55 9.70
CA ASP A 43 22.91 -23.99 10.61
C ASP A 43 23.90 -22.86 10.94
N GLU A 44 24.98 -23.18 11.64
CA GLU A 44 26.00 -22.21 12.08
C GLU A 44 26.80 -21.64 10.90
N GLU A 45 26.95 -22.41 9.83
CA GLU A 45 27.62 -22.02 8.58
C GLU A 45 26.69 -21.24 7.62
N GLY A 46 25.41 -21.08 7.97
CA GLY A 46 24.42 -20.34 7.19
C GLY A 46 23.75 -21.15 6.09
N LYS A 47 23.98 -22.47 6.02
CA LYS A 47 23.25 -23.35 5.10
C LYS A 47 21.79 -23.46 5.55
N ILE A 48 20.86 -23.40 4.61
CA ILE A 48 19.44 -23.51 4.92
C ILE A 48 19.10 -24.98 5.12
N VAL A 49 18.64 -25.32 6.32
CA VAL A 49 18.31 -26.69 6.73
C VAL A 49 16.81 -26.97 6.77
N ASP A 50 16.00 -25.92 6.88
CA ASP A 50 14.55 -26.00 6.84
C ASP A 50 13.98 -24.74 6.18
N PHE A 51 12.95 -24.92 5.37
CA PHE A 51 12.18 -23.84 4.74
C PHE A 51 10.70 -24.20 4.77
N GLU A 52 9.87 -23.30 5.29
CA GLU A 52 8.44 -23.50 5.39
C GLU A 52 7.69 -22.23 4.93
N GLU A 53 6.88 -22.36 3.88
CA GLU A 53 6.12 -21.24 3.32
C GLU A 53 4.85 -20.95 4.14
N LYS A 54 4.76 -19.75 4.71
CA LYS A 54 3.60 -19.24 5.48
C LYS A 54 3.10 -20.21 6.57
N PRO A 55 3.96 -20.63 7.50
CA PRO A 55 3.59 -21.57 8.53
C PRO A 55 2.62 -20.95 9.54
N LEU A 56 1.62 -21.72 9.97
CA LEU A 56 0.73 -21.34 11.08
C LEU A 56 1.46 -21.28 12.45
N ARG A 57 2.62 -21.94 12.56
CA ARG A 57 3.44 -21.97 13.78
C ARG A 57 4.90 -21.82 13.40
N PRO A 58 5.36 -20.57 13.18
CA PRO A 58 6.70 -20.28 12.70
C PRO A 58 7.74 -20.73 13.71
N LYS A 59 8.71 -21.54 13.25
CA LYS A 59 9.80 -22.05 14.09
C LYS A 59 10.92 -21.02 14.34
N SER A 60 10.92 -19.95 13.55
CA SER A 60 11.92 -18.90 13.52
C SER A 60 11.27 -17.59 13.11
N ASN A 61 11.91 -16.48 13.45
CA ASN A 61 11.55 -15.16 12.94
C ASN A 61 12.41 -14.72 11.74
N LEU A 62 13.28 -15.61 11.28
CA LEU A 62 14.10 -15.45 10.08
C LEU A 62 13.29 -15.87 8.87
N ILE A 63 13.18 -14.99 7.88
CA ILE A 63 12.38 -15.20 6.69
C ILE A 63 13.21 -14.97 5.42
N ASP A 64 12.76 -15.60 4.34
CA ASP A 64 13.19 -15.34 2.97
C ASP A 64 12.75 -13.93 2.55
N ALA A 65 13.72 -13.07 2.29
CA ALA A 65 13.50 -11.67 1.92
C ALA A 65 13.06 -11.51 0.44
N GLY A 66 12.90 -12.61 -0.30
CA GLY A 66 12.45 -12.59 -1.68
C GLY A 66 13.52 -12.13 -2.67
N ILE A 67 14.80 -12.21 -2.29
CA ILE A 67 15.95 -11.82 -3.10
C ILE A 67 16.89 -13.01 -3.18
N TYR A 68 17.15 -13.47 -4.40
CA TYR A 68 17.88 -14.71 -4.66
C TYR A 68 19.05 -14.47 -5.61
N MET A 69 20.17 -15.14 -5.32
CA MET A 69 21.22 -15.41 -6.30
C MET A 69 21.17 -16.90 -6.63
N VAL A 70 21.05 -17.24 -7.91
CA VAL A 70 20.89 -18.63 -8.36
C VAL A 70 21.87 -18.95 -9.48
N ASN A 71 22.41 -20.17 -9.47
CA ASN A 71 23.13 -20.70 -10.61
C ASN A 71 22.16 -20.98 -11.77
N LYS A 72 22.63 -20.79 -12.99
CA LYS A 72 21.81 -20.95 -14.21
C LYS A 72 21.17 -22.35 -14.32
N GLU A 73 21.82 -23.37 -13.79
CA GLU A 73 21.31 -24.74 -13.81
C GLU A 73 20.01 -24.94 -13.01
N ILE A 74 19.71 -24.08 -12.04
CA ILE A 74 18.43 -24.06 -11.33
C ILE A 74 17.26 -23.86 -12.32
N LEU A 75 17.48 -23.14 -13.42
CA LEU A 75 16.46 -22.90 -14.44
C LEU A 75 16.04 -24.19 -15.17
N ASN A 76 16.83 -25.28 -15.09
CA ASN A 76 16.44 -26.57 -15.65
C ASN A 76 15.29 -27.23 -14.88
N GLU A 77 15.07 -26.84 -13.62
CA GLU A 77 13.93 -27.29 -12.81
C GLU A 77 12.62 -26.59 -13.17
N ILE A 78 12.68 -25.57 -14.03
CA ILE A 78 11.54 -24.76 -14.43
C ILE A 78 10.99 -25.30 -15.77
N PRO A 79 9.87 -26.06 -15.76
CA PRO A 79 9.29 -26.58 -16.99
C PRO A 79 8.81 -25.45 -17.91
N LYS A 80 9.08 -25.60 -19.21
CA LYS A 80 8.64 -24.62 -20.22
C LYS A 80 7.12 -24.58 -20.29
N GLY A 81 6.57 -23.36 -20.34
CA GLY A 81 5.14 -23.13 -20.57
C GLY A 81 4.24 -23.50 -19.40
N LYS A 82 4.80 -23.76 -18.22
CA LYS A 82 4.05 -24.01 -16.99
C LYS A 82 4.34 -22.90 -15.98
N GLU A 83 3.29 -22.39 -15.36
CA GLU A 83 3.42 -21.55 -14.17
C GLU A 83 3.98 -22.40 -13.02
N ILE A 84 4.92 -21.83 -12.27
CA ILE A 84 5.48 -22.44 -11.07
C ILE A 84 5.66 -21.39 -9.97
N TYR A 85 5.63 -21.86 -8.72
CA TYR A 85 5.99 -21.06 -7.55
C TYR A 85 7.40 -21.45 -7.11
N PHE A 86 8.37 -20.53 -7.21
CA PHE A 86 9.77 -20.83 -6.95
C PHE A 86 9.98 -21.29 -5.49
N GLU A 87 9.40 -20.56 -4.55
CA GLU A 87 9.43 -20.77 -3.11
C GLU A 87 8.72 -22.06 -2.68
N ARG A 88 7.76 -22.58 -3.48
CA ARG A 88 7.02 -23.81 -3.14
C ARG A 88 7.50 -25.05 -3.88
N GLU A 89 7.94 -24.90 -5.13
CA GLU A 89 8.25 -26.02 -6.03
C GLU A 89 9.75 -26.20 -6.28
N VAL A 90 10.55 -25.13 -6.18
CA VAL A 90 11.98 -25.15 -6.54
C VAL A 90 12.86 -25.07 -5.31
N LEU A 91 12.76 -23.99 -4.53
CA LEU A 91 13.60 -23.74 -3.35
C LEU A 91 13.61 -24.92 -2.36
N PRO A 92 12.47 -25.53 -1.97
CA PRO A 92 12.47 -26.62 -1.00
C PRO A 92 13.26 -27.85 -1.45
N LYS A 93 13.35 -28.12 -2.76
CA LYS A 93 14.15 -29.23 -3.31
C LYS A 93 15.64 -29.02 -3.04
N PHE A 94 16.14 -27.80 -3.26
CA PHE A 94 17.54 -27.46 -3.07
C PHE A 94 17.91 -27.30 -1.60
N VAL A 95 16.97 -26.86 -0.76
CA VAL A 95 17.09 -26.92 0.70
C VAL A 95 17.25 -28.37 1.16
N ALA A 96 16.39 -29.29 0.72
CA ALA A 96 16.47 -30.71 1.09
C ALA A 96 17.76 -31.41 0.61
N GLN A 97 18.33 -30.96 -0.51
CA GLN A 97 19.64 -31.43 -1.02
C GLN A 97 20.83 -30.76 -0.32
N GLY A 98 20.58 -29.74 0.50
CA GLY A 98 21.62 -28.99 1.18
C GLY A 98 22.47 -28.11 0.25
N LEU A 99 21.85 -27.59 -0.81
CA LEU A 99 22.46 -26.75 -1.84
C LEU A 99 21.98 -25.29 -1.78
N ALA A 100 21.20 -24.93 -0.76
CA ALA A 100 20.71 -23.59 -0.49
C ALA A 100 21.43 -22.97 0.71
N HIS A 101 21.85 -21.72 0.57
CA HIS A 101 22.56 -20.95 1.59
C HIS A 101 21.83 -19.66 1.92
N GLY A 102 21.87 -19.24 3.18
CA GLY A 102 21.22 -18.05 3.70
C GLY A 102 22.23 -16.93 3.93
N TYR A 103 21.93 -15.74 3.41
CA TYR A 103 22.71 -14.53 3.66
C TYR A 103 21.89 -13.52 4.47
N MET A 104 22.29 -13.29 5.71
CA MET A 104 21.60 -12.32 6.57
C MET A 104 21.84 -10.89 6.07
N MET A 105 20.76 -10.19 5.73
CA MET A 105 20.83 -8.78 5.37
C MET A 105 21.36 -7.94 6.55
N PRO A 106 22.24 -6.95 6.30
CA PRO A 106 22.70 -6.04 7.35
C PRO A 106 21.55 -5.27 8.00
N ARG A 107 21.65 -5.04 9.32
CA ARG A 107 20.55 -4.42 10.12
C ARG A 107 20.21 -2.98 9.72
N ASN A 108 21.12 -2.27 9.07
CA ASN A 108 20.91 -0.91 8.59
C ASN A 108 20.20 -0.87 7.23
N ASN A 109 19.97 -2.03 6.60
CA ASN A 109 19.14 -2.09 5.42
C ASN A 109 17.67 -2.19 5.79
N TYR A 110 16.83 -1.39 5.12
CA TYR A 110 15.39 -1.56 5.23
C TYR A 110 14.94 -2.66 4.26
N TRP A 111 13.89 -3.36 4.66
CA TRP A 111 13.20 -4.33 3.83
C TRP A 111 11.71 -4.17 4.11
N VAL A 112 10.95 -3.94 3.06
CA VAL A 112 9.48 -3.82 3.11
C VAL A 112 8.91 -4.62 1.95
N ASP A 113 8.02 -5.56 2.25
CA ASP A 113 7.17 -6.22 1.26
C ASP A 113 5.95 -5.33 1.00
N LEU A 114 5.86 -4.75 -0.21
CA LEU A 114 4.80 -3.80 -0.58
C LEU A 114 3.49 -4.52 -0.91
N GLY A 115 2.87 -5.16 0.08
CA GLY A 115 1.60 -5.90 -0.06
C GLY A 115 0.35 -5.09 0.28
N THR A 116 0.45 -4.09 1.16
CA THR A 116 -0.68 -3.31 1.66
C THR A 116 -0.46 -1.79 1.58
N PRO A 117 -1.53 -0.97 1.63
CA PRO A 117 -1.41 0.49 1.74
C PRO A 117 -0.56 0.94 2.95
N GLU A 118 -0.65 0.22 4.06
CA GLU A 118 0.16 0.46 5.25
C GLU A 118 1.65 0.24 4.99
N ASP A 119 2.00 -0.83 4.27
CA ASP A 119 3.40 -1.10 3.86
C ASP A 119 3.91 0.02 2.96
N PHE A 120 3.08 0.49 2.04
CA PHE A 120 3.42 1.62 1.17
C PHE A 120 3.63 2.92 1.95
N PHE A 121 2.77 3.23 2.93
CA PHE A 121 3.00 4.37 3.82
C PHE A 121 4.32 4.22 4.59
N TYR A 122 4.61 3.03 5.13
CA TYR A 122 5.85 2.80 5.85
C TYR A 122 7.08 3.01 4.96
N ALA A 123 7.11 2.38 3.79
CA ALA A 123 8.17 2.56 2.80
C ALA A 123 8.33 4.04 2.40
N HIS A 124 7.21 4.74 2.22
CA HIS A 124 7.18 6.17 1.92
C HIS A 124 7.82 7.02 3.03
N GLN A 125 7.51 6.71 4.29
CA GLN A 125 8.11 7.42 5.42
C GLN A 125 9.62 7.15 5.52
N VAL A 126 10.04 5.89 5.33
CA VAL A 126 11.45 5.51 5.33
C VAL A 126 12.23 6.30 4.28
N ILE A 127 11.74 6.38 3.04
CA ILE A 127 12.44 7.10 1.98
C ILE A 127 12.41 8.62 2.19
N LEU A 128 11.30 9.18 2.67
CA LEU A 128 11.24 10.62 2.98
C LEU A 128 12.18 11.01 4.12
N ASP A 129 12.35 10.16 5.13
CA ASP A 129 13.33 10.39 6.19
C ASP A 129 14.77 10.34 5.64
N GLU A 130 15.05 9.42 4.72
CA GLU A 130 16.35 9.34 4.05
C GLU A 130 16.63 10.58 3.17
N ILE A 131 15.65 11.00 2.38
CA ILE A 131 15.73 12.25 1.59
C ILE A 131 15.92 13.45 2.52
N ALA A 132 15.18 13.53 3.62
CA ALA A 132 15.24 14.66 4.54
C ALA A 132 16.58 14.76 5.27
N LYS A 133 17.21 13.63 5.59
CA LYS A 133 18.58 13.61 6.13
C LYS A 133 19.60 14.21 5.17
N ASN A 134 19.39 14.04 3.86
CA ASN A 134 20.33 14.48 2.82
C ASN A 134 20.04 15.90 2.30
N ASN A 135 18.77 16.33 2.26
CA ASN A 135 18.33 17.56 1.60
C ASN A 135 17.64 18.57 2.54
N GLY A 136 17.47 18.25 3.82
CA GLY A 136 16.70 19.04 4.78
C GLY A 136 15.22 18.64 4.85
N TYR A 137 14.47 19.22 5.78
CA TYR A 137 13.11 18.80 6.11
C TYR A 137 12.06 19.04 5.00
N TYR A 138 12.37 19.71 3.90
CA TYR A 138 11.51 19.71 2.73
C TYR A 138 12.32 19.83 1.44
N THR A 139 11.86 19.18 0.39
CA THR A 139 12.43 19.25 -0.97
C THR A 139 11.39 19.84 -1.90
N ILE A 140 11.75 20.89 -2.64
CA ILE A 140 10.90 21.53 -3.65
C ILE A 140 11.68 21.49 -4.97
N LYS A 141 11.07 20.90 -6.00
CA LYS A 141 11.64 20.77 -7.34
C LYS A 141 11.43 22.02 -8.20
N GLU A 142 11.90 21.95 -9.44
CA GLU A 142 11.78 23.02 -10.43
C GLU A 142 10.33 23.32 -10.84
N ASN A 143 10.08 24.56 -11.27
CA ASN A 143 8.79 25.02 -11.77
C ASN A 143 7.61 24.87 -10.78
N VAL A 144 7.90 24.88 -9.47
CA VAL A 144 6.87 24.84 -8.42
C VAL A 144 6.45 26.27 -8.06
N GLU A 145 5.14 26.51 -8.02
CA GLU A 145 4.54 27.77 -7.58
C GLU A 145 4.03 27.63 -6.13
N VAL A 146 4.66 28.32 -5.17
CA VAL A 146 4.28 28.32 -3.75
C VAL A 146 4.13 29.75 -3.22
N PRO A 147 2.93 30.16 -2.78
CA PRO A 147 2.71 31.44 -2.11
C PRO A 147 3.42 31.57 -0.75
N GLU A 148 3.71 32.81 -0.33
CA GLU A 148 4.41 33.10 0.94
C GLU A 148 3.64 32.66 2.19
N ASP A 149 2.32 32.55 2.12
CA ASP A 149 1.45 32.19 3.25
C ASP A 149 1.22 30.68 3.41
N VAL A 150 1.88 29.84 2.60
CA VAL A 150 1.83 28.38 2.70
C VAL A 150 2.68 27.90 3.88
N GLU A 151 2.09 27.06 4.74
CA GLU A 151 2.76 26.48 5.90
C GLU A 151 3.29 25.08 5.56
N ILE A 152 4.62 24.91 5.50
CA ILE A 152 5.27 23.61 5.25
C ILE A 152 5.96 23.12 6.51
N GLN A 153 5.59 21.91 6.97
CA GLN A 153 6.22 21.22 8.09
C GLN A 153 6.66 19.81 7.66
N GLY A 154 7.97 19.61 7.58
CA GLY A 154 8.62 18.42 7.05
C GLY A 154 8.52 17.11 7.86
N PRO A 155 8.96 15.97 7.28
CA PRO A 155 9.51 15.82 5.93
C PRO A 155 8.44 16.00 4.84
N VAL A 156 8.71 16.78 3.81
CA VAL A 156 7.79 17.03 2.68
C VAL A 156 8.56 17.00 1.37
N TYR A 157 7.95 16.45 0.33
CA TYR A 157 8.53 16.46 -1.02
C TYR A 157 7.50 16.99 -2.02
N ILE A 158 7.89 18.03 -2.76
CA ILE A 158 7.06 18.69 -3.77
C ILE A 158 7.78 18.56 -5.10
N ASP A 159 7.19 17.77 -6.00
CA ASP A 159 7.76 17.47 -7.31
C ASP A 159 7.52 18.59 -8.33
N SER A 160 8.07 18.42 -9.53
CA SER A 160 8.18 19.47 -10.54
C SER A 160 6.81 19.90 -11.06
N GLY A 161 6.65 21.19 -11.34
CA GLY A 161 5.44 21.73 -11.96
C GLY A 161 4.22 21.80 -11.03
N VAL A 162 4.36 21.50 -9.74
CA VAL A 162 3.28 21.61 -8.76
C VAL A 162 2.87 23.07 -8.56
N LYS A 163 1.56 23.31 -8.44
CA LYS A 163 0.99 24.63 -8.16
C LYS A 163 0.20 24.61 -6.87
N ILE A 164 0.53 25.52 -5.95
CA ILE A 164 -0.06 25.58 -4.61
C ILE A 164 -0.80 26.90 -4.44
N GLY A 165 -2.03 26.83 -3.95
CA GLY A 165 -2.86 27.98 -3.62
C GLY A 165 -2.51 28.62 -2.28
N HIS A 166 -3.20 29.70 -1.96
CA HIS A 166 -2.99 30.47 -0.74
C HIS A 166 -3.53 29.74 0.50
N GLY A 167 -2.86 29.94 1.64
CA GLY A 167 -3.26 29.38 2.93
C GLY A 167 -3.24 27.86 3.03
N VAL A 168 -2.57 27.16 2.10
CA VAL A 168 -2.38 25.71 2.14
C VAL A 168 -1.47 25.33 3.30
N LYS A 169 -1.76 24.19 3.93
CA LYS A 169 -0.94 23.61 5.00
C LYS A 169 -0.46 22.23 4.61
N ILE A 170 0.85 22.05 4.54
CA ILE A 170 1.50 20.81 4.12
C ILE A 170 2.30 20.27 5.30
N LYS A 171 1.88 19.12 5.82
CA LYS A 171 2.45 18.51 7.02
C LYS A 171 3.28 17.28 6.68
N ALA A 172 4.00 16.81 7.70
CA ALA A 172 4.97 15.74 7.63
C ALA A 172 4.46 14.52 6.86
N TYR A 173 5.39 13.91 6.12
CA TYR A 173 5.21 12.74 5.27
C TYR A 173 4.24 12.97 4.11
N THR A 174 4.15 14.20 3.61
CA THR A 174 3.39 14.51 2.40
C THR A 174 4.30 14.50 1.18
N TYR A 175 3.89 13.77 0.15
CA TYR A 175 4.46 13.83 -1.19
C TYR A 175 3.42 14.37 -2.15
N ILE A 176 3.81 15.38 -2.91
CA ILE A 176 3.00 15.98 -3.95
C ILE A 176 3.70 15.72 -5.28
N GLY A 177 3.16 14.76 -6.04
CA GLY A 177 3.69 14.34 -7.33
C GLY A 177 3.56 15.40 -8.42
N PRO A 178 4.22 15.19 -9.56
CA PRO A 178 4.43 16.20 -10.58
C PRO A 178 3.12 16.75 -11.14
N ASN A 179 3.13 18.02 -11.53
CA ASN A 179 1.98 18.70 -12.16
C ASN A 179 0.67 18.68 -11.35
N THR A 180 0.74 18.40 -10.05
CA THR A 180 -0.41 18.46 -9.15
C THR A 180 -0.81 19.91 -8.88
N ILE A 181 -2.12 20.18 -8.87
CA ILE A 181 -2.69 21.48 -8.51
C ILE A 181 -3.38 21.34 -7.16
N VAL A 182 -2.92 22.11 -6.19
CA VAL A 182 -3.51 22.22 -4.86
C VAL A 182 -4.12 23.61 -4.74
N GLU A 183 -5.45 23.71 -4.71
CA GLU A 183 -6.16 24.98 -4.55
C GLU A 183 -6.09 25.52 -3.10
N ASP A 184 -6.64 26.72 -2.88
CA ASP A 184 -6.55 27.45 -1.63
C ASP A 184 -7.04 26.67 -0.40
N LYS A 185 -6.38 26.90 0.74
CA LYS A 185 -6.79 26.43 2.07
C LYS A 185 -6.92 24.90 2.20
N VAL A 186 -6.26 24.14 1.33
CA VAL A 186 -6.14 22.69 1.47
C VAL A 186 -5.23 22.34 2.64
N TYR A 187 -5.56 21.26 3.36
CA TYR A 187 -4.71 20.68 4.39
C TYR A 187 -4.25 19.30 3.95
N LEU A 188 -2.94 19.08 3.91
CA LEU A 188 -2.30 17.81 3.58
C LEU A 188 -1.48 17.32 4.77
N LYS A 189 -1.65 16.06 5.17
CA LYS A 189 -0.82 15.40 6.18
C LYS A 189 -0.67 13.92 5.85
N ARG A 190 0.56 13.39 5.87
CA ARG A 190 0.82 11.97 5.56
C ARG A 190 0.03 11.52 4.32
N SER A 191 0.10 12.32 3.26
CA SER A 191 -0.68 12.12 2.04
C SER A 191 0.25 11.97 0.85
N ILE A 192 -0.01 10.95 0.03
CA ILE A 192 0.80 10.59 -1.12
C ILE A 192 -0.05 10.85 -2.36
N LEU A 193 0.30 11.88 -3.12
CA LEU A 193 -0.37 12.26 -4.36
C LEU A 193 0.58 11.88 -5.51
N LEU A 194 0.24 10.89 -6.33
CA LEU A 194 1.19 10.36 -7.32
C LEU A 194 1.49 11.34 -8.47
N GLY A 195 0.60 12.28 -8.76
CA GLY A 195 0.83 13.30 -9.77
C GLY A 195 -0.37 13.56 -10.66
N HIS A 196 -0.35 14.70 -11.33
CA HIS A 196 -1.44 15.20 -12.17
C HIS A 196 -2.78 15.36 -11.43
N ASP A 197 -2.73 15.37 -10.10
CA ASP A 197 -3.91 15.46 -9.24
C ASP A 197 -4.44 16.90 -9.18
N ILE A 198 -5.73 17.04 -8.94
CA ILE A 198 -6.37 18.34 -8.69
C ILE A 198 -7.11 18.26 -7.36
N ILE A 199 -6.59 18.96 -6.36
CA ILE A 199 -7.18 19.05 -5.02
C ILE A 199 -7.84 20.41 -4.87
N LYS A 200 -9.17 20.42 -4.89
CA LYS A 200 -9.92 21.68 -4.79
C LYS A 200 -9.98 22.26 -3.39
N GLU A 201 -10.31 23.54 -3.34
CA GLU A 201 -10.21 24.37 -2.13
C GLU A 201 -10.85 23.75 -0.88
N ARG A 202 -10.23 24.03 0.27
CA ARG A 202 -10.72 23.67 1.62
C ARG A 202 -10.86 22.17 1.88
N SER A 203 -10.22 21.33 1.07
CA SER A 203 -10.19 19.88 1.31
C SER A 203 -9.13 19.51 2.34
N GLU A 204 -9.38 18.44 3.10
CA GLU A 204 -8.47 17.88 4.09
C GLU A 204 -8.10 16.45 3.68
N LEU A 205 -6.86 16.24 3.26
CA LEU A 205 -6.32 14.91 2.98
C LEU A 205 -5.36 14.56 4.12
N LYS A 206 -5.72 13.51 4.85
CA LYS A 206 -4.92 12.99 5.94
C LYS A 206 -4.84 11.48 5.82
N ASP A 207 -3.63 10.94 5.85
CA ASP A 207 -3.45 9.48 5.82
C ASP A 207 -4.12 8.91 4.56
N SER A 208 -3.77 9.44 3.38
CA SER A 208 -4.42 9.08 2.12
C SER A 208 -3.43 8.87 0.99
N ILE A 209 -3.78 7.98 0.07
CA ILE A 209 -3.02 7.69 -1.15
C ILE A 209 -3.92 8.01 -2.33
N LEU A 210 -3.48 8.89 -3.22
CA LEU A 210 -4.12 9.19 -4.48
C LEU A 210 -3.24 8.65 -5.58
N GLY A 211 -3.86 7.89 -6.49
CA GLY A 211 -3.30 7.48 -7.76
C GLY A 211 -3.05 8.68 -8.68
N GLU A 212 -2.73 8.43 -9.94
CA GLU A 212 -2.46 9.51 -10.89
C GLU A 212 -3.76 10.17 -11.39
N GLY A 213 -3.78 11.50 -11.51
CA GLY A 213 -4.86 12.21 -12.19
C GLY A 213 -6.17 12.27 -11.40
N VAL A 214 -6.13 12.10 -10.08
CA VAL A 214 -7.30 12.14 -9.21
C VAL A 214 -7.81 13.57 -9.07
N VAL A 215 -9.13 13.74 -9.14
CA VAL A 215 -9.79 15.03 -8.89
C VAL A 215 -10.58 14.96 -7.60
N VAL A 216 -10.17 15.73 -6.60
CA VAL A 216 -10.86 15.88 -5.32
C VAL A 216 -11.66 17.19 -5.34
N GLY A 217 -12.97 17.08 -5.15
CA GLY A 217 -13.91 18.20 -5.06
C GLY A 217 -13.67 19.12 -3.86
N ARG A 218 -14.40 20.24 -3.78
CA ARG A 218 -14.27 21.21 -2.69
C ARG A 218 -14.76 20.64 -1.36
N ASN A 219 -14.19 21.09 -0.25
CA ASN A 219 -14.61 20.68 1.10
C ASN A 219 -14.65 19.15 1.29
N VAL A 220 -13.76 18.40 0.64
CA VAL A 220 -13.67 16.94 0.81
C VAL A 220 -12.71 16.61 1.94
N ILE A 221 -13.06 15.60 2.74
CA ILE A 221 -12.19 15.06 3.79
C ILE A 221 -11.87 13.60 3.45
N LEU A 222 -10.59 13.29 3.25
CA LEU A 222 -10.09 11.91 3.12
C LEU A 222 -9.26 11.56 4.36
N LYS A 223 -9.61 10.48 5.05
CA LYS A 223 -9.00 10.04 6.31
C LYS A 223 -8.83 8.51 6.38
N GLU A 224 -8.06 8.05 7.37
CA GLU A 224 -7.97 6.65 7.79
C GLU A 224 -7.47 5.68 6.70
N ASN A 225 -6.36 6.01 6.03
CA ASN A 225 -5.76 5.20 4.97
C ASN A 225 -6.66 5.03 3.73
N ALA A 226 -7.41 6.09 3.38
CA ALA A 226 -8.20 6.09 2.14
C ALA A 226 -7.27 5.99 0.92
N VAL A 227 -7.60 5.08 0.00
CA VAL A 227 -6.85 4.86 -1.25
C VAL A 227 -7.76 5.19 -2.41
N ILE A 228 -7.37 6.17 -3.22
CA ILE A 228 -8.13 6.64 -4.37
C ILE A 228 -7.37 6.25 -5.63
N GLY A 229 -7.92 5.33 -6.42
CA GLY A 229 -7.28 4.85 -7.64
C GLY A 229 -7.22 5.90 -8.75
N ASP A 230 -6.37 5.63 -9.74
CA ASP A 230 -6.05 6.56 -10.83
C ASP A 230 -7.29 7.11 -11.52
N TYR A 231 -7.26 8.40 -11.86
CA TYR A 231 -8.31 9.11 -12.60
C TYR A 231 -9.70 9.09 -11.94
N ALA A 232 -9.78 8.71 -10.66
CA ALA A 232 -11.02 8.79 -9.91
C ALA A 232 -11.40 10.26 -9.64
N LYS A 233 -12.70 10.48 -9.48
CA LYS A 233 -13.26 11.81 -9.17
C LYS A 233 -14.12 11.73 -7.92
N ILE A 234 -13.70 12.45 -6.90
CA ILE A 234 -14.46 12.61 -5.65
C ILE A 234 -15.21 13.94 -5.75
N TYR A 235 -16.54 13.91 -5.63
CA TYR A 235 -17.33 15.13 -5.66
C TYR A 235 -17.21 15.92 -4.34
N GLU A 236 -17.67 17.16 -4.36
CA GLU A 236 -17.56 18.10 -3.25
C GLU A 236 -18.39 17.70 -2.02
N ASN A 237 -17.98 18.22 -0.85
CA ASN A 237 -18.65 18.08 0.44
C ASN A 237 -18.75 16.62 0.96
N LEU A 238 -17.80 15.76 0.57
CA LEU A 238 -17.75 14.37 1.00
C LEU A 238 -16.74 14.14 2.11
N VAL A 239 -17.04 13.19 2.99
CA VAL A 239 -16.12 12.69 4.00
C VAL A 239 -15.93 11.20 3.78
N ILE A 240 -14.70 10.75 3.57
CA ILE A 240 -14.36 9.36 3.26
C ILE A 240 -13.31 8.86 4.24
N TYR A 241 -13.62 7.73 4.90
CA TYR A 241 -12.75 7.06 5.87
C TYR A 241 -12.35 5.69 5.33
N GLY A 242 -11.04 5.45 5.14
CA GLY A 242 -10.46 4.14 4.83
C GLY A 242 -10.98 3.44 3.57
N ALA A 243 -11.71 4.14 2.71
CA ALA A 243 -12.27 3.53 1.52
C ALA A 243 -11.20 3.31 0.45
N LYS A 244 -11.32 2.20 -0.27
CA LYS A 244 -10.60 1.93 -1.51
C LYS A 244 -11.50 2.29 -2.69
N VAL A 245 -11.24 3.42 -3.34
CA VAL A 245 -11.96 3.86 -4.53
C VAL A 245 -11.20 3.34 -5.75
N LEU A 246 -11.89 2.63 -6.64
CA LEU A 246 -11.27 2.06 -7.83
C LEU A 246 -10.88 3.14 -8.83
N PRO A 247 -9.90 2.87 -9.72
CA PRO A 247 -9.59 3.76 -10.82
C PRO A 247 -10.82 4.15 -11.65
N TRP A 248 -10.83 5.37 -12.18
CA TRP A 248 -11.90 5.95 -13.00
C TRP A 248 -13.26 6.12 -12.31
N LYS A 249 -13.38 5.72 -11.04
CA LYS A 249 -14.63 5.80 -10.31
C LYS A 249 -14.98 7.25 -9.99
N LYS A 250 -16.25 7.59 -10.18
CA LYS A 250 -16.87 8.82 -9.72
C LYS A 250 -17.57 8.52 -8.40
N VAL A 251 -17.25 9.25 -7.33
CA VAL A 251 -17.86 9.08 -6.00
C VAL A 251 -18.70 10.31 -5.70
N GLU A 252 -20.01 10.11 -5.67
CA GLU A 252 -21.03 11.11 -5.39
C GLU A 252 -21.61 10.91 -3.97
N GLU A 253 -22.39 11.88 -3.48
CA GLU A 253 -22.89 11.93 -2.09
C GLU A 253 -23.62 10.65 -1.64
N TYR A 254 -24.43 10.05 -2.52
CA TYR A 254 -25.17 8.84 -2.20
C TYR A 254 -24.26 7.61 -2.02
N GLU A 255 -23.12 7.53 -2.72
CA GLU A 255 -22.21 6.38 -2.64
C GLU A 255 -21.32 6.45 -1.40
N ALA A 256 -20.89 7.66 -1.01
CA ALA A 256 -20.10 7.87 0.20
C ALA A 256 -20.87 7.41 1.45
N TYR A 257 -22.18 7.72 1.51
CA TYR A 257 -23.01 7.34 2.66
C TYR A 257 -23.23 5.82 2.78
N LEU A 258 -23.28 5.10 1.65
CA LEU A 258 -23.46 3.64 1.63
C LEU A 258 -22.23 2.91 2.18
N ARG A 259 -21.01 3.33 1.81
CA ARG A 259 -19.78 2.69 2.29
C ARG A 259 -19.42 3.04 3.74
N ILE A 260 -19.76 4.24 4.23
CA ILE A 260 -19.53 4.61 5.65
C ILE A 260 -20.40 3.80 6.61
N LYS A 261 -21.61 3.37 6.18
CA LYS A 261 -22.48 2.50 6.98
C LYS A 261 -22.23 1.00 6.79
N LEU A 262 -21.69 0.62 5.63
CA LEU A 262 -21.31 -0.76 5.35
C LEU A 262 -19.81 -0.94 5.66
N ASP A 263 -19.44 -0.86 6.93
CA ASP A 263 -18.32 -1.64 7.42
C ASP A 263 -18.85 -3.09 7.55
N PRO A 264 -18.55 -3.99 6.59
CA PRO A 264 -19.12 -5.34 6.58
C PRO A 264 -18.69 -6.16 7.80
N THR A 265 -17.71 -5.71 8.58
CA THR A 265 -17.30 -6.35 9.84
C THR A 265 -18.19 -5.98 11.03
N LYS A 266 -19.07 -4.97 10.90
CA LYS A 266 -19.90 -4.43 11.99
C LYS A 266 -21.41 -4.50 11.78
N VAL A 267 -21.87 -4.96 10.63
CA VAL A 267 -23.31 -5.13 10.37
C VAL A 267 -23.76 -6.52 10.85
N ARG A 268 -24.54 -6.57 11.95
CA ARG A 268 -25.22 -7.80 12.37
C ARG A 268 -26.52 -7.98 11.58
N PRO A 269 -26.75 -9.11 10.89
CA PRO A 269 -27.83 -9.24 9.91
C PRO A 269 -29.28 -9.10 10.43
N GLU A 270 -29.51 -9.14 11.75
CA GLU A 270 -30.83 -9.48 12.29
C GLU A 270 -31.48 -8.43 13.22
N LEU A 271 -30.85 -7.27 13.49
CA LEU A 271 -31.40 -6.27 14.39
C LEU A 271 -31.85 -5.01 13.64
N THR A 272 -33.18 -4.86 13.49
CA THR A 272 -33.80 -3.62 13.01
C THR A 272 -34.25 -2.78 14.21
N PRO A 273 -33.70 -1.57 14.44
CA PRO A 273 -34.19 -0.72 15.52
C PRO A 273 -35.57 -0.11 15.16
N GLU A 274 -36.52 -0.17 16.08
CA GLU A 274 -37.92 0.27 15.89
C GLU A 274 -38.09 1.79 15.69
N ARG A 275 -37.07 2.60 15.93
CA ARG A 275 -37.04 4.04 15.63
C ARG A 275 -35.66 4.49 15.15
N CYS A 276 -35.63 5.55 14.33
CA CYS A 276 -34.39 6.18 13.87
C CYS A 276 -33.57 6.66 15.09
N PRO A 277 -32.36 6.13 15.34
CA PRO A 277 -31.54 6.49 16.50
C PRO A 277 -31.07 7.96 16.52
N LEU A 278 -31.31 8.71 15.45
CA LEU A 278 -30.74 10.04 15.21
C LEU A 278 -31.79 11.17 15.21
N GLY A 279 -33.06 10.89 15.51
CA GLY A 279 -34.08 11.94 15.70
C GLY A 279 -34.38 12.81 14.48
N LEU A 280 -34.09 12.33 13.26
CA LEU A 280 -34.40 13.05 12.03
C LEU A 280 -35.87 12.86 11.63
N PRO A 281 -36.52 13.89 11.02
CA PRO A 281 -37.90 13.79 10.58
C PRO A 281 -38.06 12.64 9.58
N GLU A 282 -39.20 11.95 9.67
CA GLU A 282 -39.61 10.86 8.79
C GLU A 282 -39.26 11.13 7.33
N CYS A 283 -38.88 10.04 6.63
CA CYS A 283 -38.82 9.91 5.16
C CYS A 283 -37.44 9.83 4.47
N ILE A 284 -36.46 9.14 5.06
CA ILE A 284 -35.46 8.41 4.24
C ILE A 284 -35.85 6.93 4.08
N TYR A 285 -36.57 6.34 5.04
CA TYR A 285 -36.97 4.93 4.98
C TYR A 285 -37.99 4.63 3.87
N THR A 286 -38.86 5.57 3.53
CA THR A 286 -39.89 5.40 2.48
C THR A 286 -39.28 5.38 1.08
N LYS A 287 -38.14 6.05 0.85
CA LYS A 287 -37.37 5.96 -0.40
C LYS A 287 -36.63 4.62 -0.53
N PHE A 288 -36.23 4.00 0.58
CA PHE A 288 -35.58 2.69 0.56
C PHE A 288 -36.54 1.53 0.27
N LYS A 289 -37.84 1.63 0.62
CA LYS A 289 -38.85 0.65 0.21
C LYS A 289 -39.05 0.56 -1.31
N ALA A 290 -38.78 1.63 -2.05
CA ALA A 290 -38.89 1.63 -3.51
C ALA A 290 -37.71 0.92 -4.19
N ILE A 291 -36.52 0.95 -3.57
CA ILE A 291 -35.30 0.32 -4.11
C ILE A 291 -35.20 -1.15 -3.66
N ALA A 292 -35.63 -1.48 -2.43
CA ALA A 292 -35.61 -2.83 -1.90
C ALA A 292 -36.74 -3.76 -2.43
N ALA A 293 -37.68 -3.22 -3.22
CA ALA A 293 -38.75 -4.00 -3.84
C ALA A 293 -38.33 -4.67 -5.16
N GLU A 294 -37.19 -4.27 -5.74
CA GLU A 294 -36.57 -5.02 -6.84
C GLU A 294 -35.67 -6.09 -6.23
N LYS A 295 -36.23 -7.31 -6.08
CA LYS A 295 -35.42 -8.52 -5.89
C LYS A 295 -34.38 -8.56 -7.01
N PRO A 296 -33.07 -8.63 -6.71
CA PRO A 296 -32.13 -9.11 -7.72
C PRO A 296 -32.53 -10.56 -8.08
N PRO A 297 -32.48 -10.93 -9.37
CA PRO A 297 -32.73 -12.31 -9.76
C PRO A 297 -31.61 -13.18 -9.18
N CYS A 298 -32.01 -14.18 -8.41
CA CYS A 298 -31.28 -15.32 -7.86
C CYS A 298 -30.13 -15.09 -6.84
N ASP A 299 -30.20 -15.88 -5.76
CA ASP A 299 -29.22 -15.99 -4.67
C ASP A 299 -27.92 -16.73 -5.07
N GLU A 300 -27.75 -17.10 -6.34
CA GLU A 300 -26.51 -17.70 -6.87
C GLU A 300 -25.48 -16.66 -7.34
N CYS A 301 -25.83 -15.36 -7.38
CA CYS A 301 -24.91 -14.32 -7.84
C CYS A 301 -23.89 -13.83 -6.79
N ILE A 302 -23.94 -14.34 -5.55
CA ILE A 302 -23.04 -13.88 -4.47
C ILE A 302 -21.76 -14.72 -4.34
N GLU A 303 -21.70 -15.94 -4.89
CA GLU A 303 -20.53 -16.82 -4.73
C GLU A 303 -19.40 -16.66 -5.77
N ASN A 304 -19.51 -15.78 -6.77
CA ASN A 304 -18.46 -15.64 -7.80
C ASN A 304 -18.16 -14.18 -8.21
N GLN A 305 -17.71 -13.34 -7.28
CA GLN A 305 -17.07 -12.05 -7.62
C GLN A 305 -15.68 -11.92 -6.98
N TRP A 306 -14.81 -12.89 -7.27
CA TRP A 306 -13.46 -12.54 -7.72
C TRP A 306 -13.51 -12.51 -9.24
N LEU A 307 -13.57 -11.33 -9.84
CA LEU A 307 -13.48 -11.17 -11.30
C LEU A 307 -12.62 -9.95 -11.62
N PHE A 308 -11.49 -10.25 -12.26
CA PHE A 308 -10.57 -9.47 -13.11
C PHE A 308 -10.73 -7.95 -13.19
#